data_AF-A0A1H4FZQ9-F1
#
_entry.id   AF-A0A1H4FZQ9-F1
#
_cell.length_a   1.000
_cell.length_b   1.000
_cell.length_c   1.000
_cell.angle_alpha   90.00
_cell.angle_beta   90.00
_cell.angle_gamma   90.00
#
_symmetry.space_group_name_H-M   'P 1'
#
loop_
_entity.id
_entity.type
_entity.pdbx_description
1 polymer ?
#
loop_
_entity_poly.entity_id
_entity_poly.type
_entity_poly.pdbx_seq_one_letter_code
_entity_poly.pdbx_strand_id
1 'polypeptide(L)'
;MKANIFQIACGSGTSSQNDAGFVALDDVAGDARWGGYRAIRNYFLSHSVNEDELYGFFASDFRDRTALRSEDVHAFIRDNPGQEVYVFSPAIRDSACYASVFEQNNALLPGFIDVASYCSKRMGLDVDLRTLVTDSRSTVDGYDIVAKPSFWQTWFALSEKLFELFETPDPQTRAQLAGFATDDMKGPLVRCIASLVLAFCPDIAVRAFDTSSMPWANRAFEPYAEQLTFLIQLKTDYVRTSDPSYLDNFRKLRDAILKICVSDRTDRAPAEPFTLSDLLYVCYTHVPLPFEYPSFVSPMYLGESQGEGKANLRDLAPEWEPYHPQLGSLAGCFALKNYIVKSGLKLRRIGICQYRKFISIGKIGGVPAENYRMMDVISPQTLGQTDLQAVMLPEGDDLLLGQYGLLSNGYLDQYNSVHPVEDLLRFTSEAIALGVLERGELLAFFNATAFVPGGIEMGVFPADFWLEAMSAIEVVVRACVTRYPEKREGYQSRSWAFCAERLGSYLLLKYLVGRYGADNWQKKFTGQLNLYSDEETAIYAGTGQR
;
A
#
# COMPACT_ATOMS: atom_id res chain seq x y z
N MET A 1 33.60 -29.62 -7.14
CA MET A 1 33.18 -29.09 -5.83
C MET A 1 31.86 -29.76 -5.47
N LYS A 2 31.74 -30.33 -4.26
CA LYS A 2 30.49 -30.93 -3.81
C LYS A 2 29.54 -29.82 -3.36
N ALA A 3 28.26 -29.92 -3.71
CA ALA A 3 27.23 -29.01 -3.21
C ALA A 3 26.32 -29.76 -2.23
N ASN A 4 26.24 -29.27 -1.00
CA ASN A 4 25.37 -29.77 0.05
C ASN A 4 24.14 -28.85 0.11
N ILE A 5 23.07 -29.26 -0.57
CA ILE A 5 21.86 -28.45 -0.70
C ILE A 5 20.78 -29.03 0.21
N PHE A 6 20.26 -28.18 1.08
CA PHE A 6 19.26 -28.49 2.07
C PHE A 6 17.90 -27.91 1.67
N GLN A 7 16.82 -28.60 2.01
CA GLN A 7 15.46 -28.13 1.80
C GLN A 7 14.75 -27.95 3.14
N ILE A 8 14.35 -26.72 3.44
CA ILE A 8 13.71 -26.32 4.69
C ILE A 8 12.22 -26.69 4.63
N ALA A 9 11.76 -27.54 5.56
CA ALA A 9 10.36 -27.96 5.62
C ALA A 9 9.45 -26.87 6.22
N CYS A 10 8.47 -26.34 5.49
CA CYS A 10 7.54 -25.35 6.05
C CYS A 10 6.42 -26.01 6.90
N GLY A 11 6.31 -25.61 8.16
CA GLY A 11 5.26 -26.04 9.07
C GLY A 11 3.89 -25.43 8.76
N SER A 12 3.19 -25.89 7.70
CA SER A 12 1.72 -25.96 7.63
C SER A 12 1.22 -26.51 6.29
N GLY A 13 0.84 -27.79 6.29
CA GLY A 13 -0.37 -28.27 5.61
C GLY A 13 -0.40 -28.44 4.08
N THR A 14 0.59 -27.99 3.30
CA THR A 14 0.66 -28.30 1.86
C THR A 14 1.87 -29.17 1.57
N SER A 15 1.62 -30.43 1.20
CA SER A 15 2.63 -31.40 0.85
C SER A 15 3.20 -31.11 -0.55
N SER A 16 4.12 -30.15 -0.69
CA SER A 16 5.14 -30.32 -1.71
C SER A 16 6.08 -31.41 -1.19
N GLN A 17 6.15 -32.55 -1.89
CA GLN A 17 7.14 -33.56 -1.54
C GLN A 17 8.52 -32.94 -1.68
N ASN A 18 9.34 -33.00 -0.62
CA ASN A 18 10.76 -32.61 -0.70
C ASN A 18 11.41 -33.35 -1.88
N ASP A 19 12.27 -32.66 -2.62
CA ASP A 19 13.01 -33.25 -3.71
C ASP A 19 14.02 -34.24 -3.12
N ALA A 20 13.96 -35.50 -3.57
CA ALA A 20 14.78 -36.58 -3.01
C ALA A 20 16.30 -36.37 -3.21
N GLY A 21 16.71 -35.49 -4.12
CA GLY A 21 18.11 -35.12 -4.31
C GLY A 21 18.61 -34.01 -3.37
N PHE A 22 17.73 -33.36 -2.61
CA PHE A 22 18.10 -32.43 -1.55
C PHE A 22 18.02 -33.07 -0.16
N VAL A 23 18.83 -32.57 0.77
CA VAL A 23 18.83 -33.05 2.15
C VAL A 23 17.73 -32.31 2.92
N ALA A 24 16.78 -33.05 3.49
CA ALA A 24 15.75 -32.43 4.34
C ALA A 24 16.40 -31.74 5.55
N LEU A 25 15.99 -30.51 5.83
CA LEU A 25 16.37 -29.75 7.01
C LEU A 25 15.08 -29.41 7.77
N ASP A 26 14.93 -29.99 8.95
CA ASP A 26 13.77 -29.76 9.80
C ASP A 26 13.73 -28.29 10.21
N ASP A 27 12.56 -27.66 10.06
CA ASP A 27 12.33 -26.36 10.65
C ASP A 27 12.26 -26.51 12.17
N VAL A 28 13.07 -25.71 12.87
CA VAL A 28 13.17 -25.80 14.32
C VAL A 28 11.89 -25.17 14.88
N ALA A 29 11.07 -25.98 15.57
CA ALA A 29 9.84 -25.52 16.22
C ALA A 29 10.07 -24.19 16.96
N GLY A 30 9.49 -23.10 16.45
CA GLY A 30 9.84 -21.75 16.85
C GLY A 30 9.09 -20.66 16.10
N ASP A 31 9.53 -19.42 16.33
CA ASP A 31 8.89 -18.20 15.85
C ASP A 31 8.89 -18.07 14.32
N ALA A 32 7.72 -18.32 13.70
CA ALA A 32 7.49 -18.28 12.25
C ALA A 32 7.83 -16.92 11.60
N ARG A 33 7.94 -15.83 12.39
CA ARG A 33 8.25 -14.48 11.90
C ARG A 33 9.61 -14.38 11.20
N TRP A 34 10.56 -15.26 11.53
CA TRP A 34 11.90 -15.29 10.92
C TRP A 34 11.98 -16.16 9.65
N GLY A 35 10.89 -16.84 9.27
CA GLY A 35 10.88 -17.80 8.16
C GLY A 35 12.00 -18.84 8.27
N GLY A 36 12.59 -19.23 7.13
CA GLY A 36 13.67 -20.22 7.08
C GLY A 36 14.99 -19.84 7.77
N TYR A 37 15.13 -18.62 8.29
CA TYR A 37 16.38 -18.18 8.93
C TYR A 37 16.76 -19.07 10.13
N ARG A 38 15.78 -19.49 10.94
CA ARG A 38 16.05 -20.29 12.15
C ARG A 38 16.65 -21.65 11.83
N ALA A 39 16.16 -22.32 10.78
CA ALA A 39 16.72 -23.58 10.32
C ALA A 39 18.19 -23.41 9.88
N ILE A 40 18.46 -22.37 9.07
CA ILE A 40 19.81 -22.04 8.60
C ILE A 40 20.72 -21.67 9.78
N ARG A 41 20.25 -20.84 10.70
CA ARG A 41 20.96 -20.46 11.92
C ARG A 41 21.31 -21.66 12.77
N ASN A 42 20.35 -22.56 13.01
CA ASN A 42 20.59 -23.78 13.77
C ASN A 42 21.65 -24.66 13.09
N TYR A 43 21.60 -24.79 11.76
CA TYR A 43 22.61 -25.51 11.00
C TYR A 43 24.02 -24.97 11.26
N PHE A 44 24.24 -23.66 11.07
CA PHE A 44 25.56 -23.05 11.30
C PHE A 44 26.03 -23.05 12.75
N LEU A 45 25.11 -23.08 13.72
CA LEU A 45 25.48 -23.17 15.14
C LEU A 45 25.80 -24.61 15.59
N SER A 46 25.30 -25.62 14.89
CA SER A 46 25.41 -27.03 15.31
C SER A 46 26.34 -27.87 14.42
N HIS A 47 26.77 -27.35 13.28
CA HIS A 47 27.61 -28.05 12.31
C HIS A 47 28.85 -27.23 11.96
N SER A 48 29.96 -27.93 11.74
CA SER A 48 31.12 -27.38 11.03
C SER A 48 30.93 -27.54 9.53
N VAL A 49 31.26 -26.51 8.76
CA VAL A 49 31.22 -26.53 7.29
C VAL A 49 32.62 -26.74 6.70
N ASN A 50 32.68 -27.34 5.52
CA ASN A 50 33.92 -27.58 4.78
C ASN A 50 34.14 -26.43 3.78
N GLU A 51 35.24 -25.70 3.93
CA GLU A 51 35.62 -24.54 3.10
C GLU A 51 35.74 -24.86 1.60
N ASP A 52 35.98 -26.13 1.25
CA ASP A 52 36.11 -26.59 -0.15
C ASP A 52 34.79 -27.05 -0.78
N GLU A 53 33.66 -26.90 -0.08
CA GLU A 53 32.33 -27.30 -0.54
C GLU A 53 31.37 -26.12 -0.68
N LEU A 54 30.21 -26.38 -1.29
CA LEU A 54 29.12 -25.41 -1.42
C LEU A 54 27.95 -25.83 -0.53
N TYR A 55 27.18 -24.84 -0.09
CA TYR A 55 26.03 -25.00 0.79
C TYR A 55 24.85 -24.17 0.28
N GLY A 56 23.65 -24.73 0.27
CA GLY A 56 22.42 -24.04 -0.12
C GLY A 56 21.25 -24.44 0.76
N PHE A 57 20.27 -23.55 0.92
CA PHE A 57 19.14 -23.73 1.84
C PHE A 57 17.84 -23.31 1.18
N PHE A 58 17.29 -24.18 0.35
CA PHE A 58 16.09 -23.89 -0.44
C PHE A 58 14.82 -24.10 0.36
N ALA A 59 13.77 -23.34 0.04
CA ALA A 59 12.45 -23.54 0.60
C ALA A 59 11.75 -24.79 0.00
N SER A 60 10.75 -25.33 0.70
CA SER A 60 10.00 -26.51 0.24
C SER A 60 9.26 -26.31 -1.09
N ASP A 61 8.97 -25.07 -1.47
CA ASP A 61 8.30 -24.66 -2.71
C ASP A 61 9.28 -24.22 -3.82
N PHE A 62 10.60 -24.41 -3.64
CA PHE A 62 11.62 -24.02 -4.62
C PHE A 62 11.33 -24.52 -6.04
N ARG A 63 10.97 -25.81 -6.18
CA ARG A 63 10.64 -26.42 -7.46
C ARG A 63 9.40 -25.78 -8.10
N ASP A 64 8.42 -25.39 -7.31
CA ASP A 64 7.19 -24.76 -7.83
C ASP A 64 7.48 -23.36 -8.37
N ARG A 65 8.40 -22.61 -7.73
CA ARG A 65 8.81 -21.27 -8.16
C ARG A 65 9.77 -21.26 -9.35
N THR A 66 10.66 -22.24 -9.44
CA THR A 66 11.77 -22.24 -10.41
C THR A 66 11.61 -23.27 -11.54
N ALA A 67 10.72 -24.25 -11.38
CA ALA A 67 10.65 -25.49 -12.16
C ALA A 67 11.94 -26.34 -12.17
N LEU A 68 12.93 -26.01 -11.35
CA LEU A 68 14.20 -26.73 -11.26
C LEU A 68 14.09 -27.89 -10.25
N ARG A 69 14.68 -29.03 -10.61
CA ARG A 69 14.91 -30.16 -9.72
C ARG A 69 16.33 -30.15 -9.19
N SER A 70 16.59 -31.00 -8.21
CA SER A 70 17.94 -31.21 -7.68
C SER A 70 18.95 -31.56 -8.77
N GLU A 71 18.58 -32.37 -9.77
CA GLU A 71 19.47 -32.71 -10.87
C GLU A 71 19.86 -31.50 -11.71
N ASP A 72 18.92 -30.59 -11.97
CA ASP A 72 19.15 -29.38 -12.78
C ASP A 72 20.10 -28.42 -12.06
N VAL A 73 19.89 -28.23 -10.75
CA VAL A 73 20.75 -27.39 -9.90
C VAL A 73 22.17 -27.94 -9.82
N HIS A 74 22.31 -29.24 -9.58
CA HIS A 74 23.63 -29.88 -9.55
C HIS A 74 24.31 -29.87 -10.91
N ALA A 75 23.57 -30.04 -12.00
CA ALA A 75 24.10 -29.92 -13.35
C ALA A 75 24.63 -28.51 -13.62
N PHE A 76 23.85 -27.48 -13.30
CA PHE A 76 24.27 -26.09 -13.47
C PHE A 76 25.56 -25.76 -12.72
N ILE A 77 25.68 -26.18 -11.46
CA ILE A 77 26.89 -25.96 -10.66
C ILE A 77 28.10 -26.69 -11.27
N ARG A 78 27.91 -27.95 -11.68
CA ARG A 78 28.97 -28.76 -12.30
C ARG A 78 29.45 -28.17 -13.63
N ASP A 79 28.53 -27.67 -14.44
CA ASP A 79 28.81 -27.16 -15.79
C ASP A 79 29.38 -25.72 -15.77
N ASN A 80 29.36 -25.06 -14.61
CA ASN A 80 29.91 -23.71 -14.41
C ASN A 80 30.92 -23.67 -13.24
N PRO A 81 32.04 -24.41 -13.29
CA PRO A 81 32.98 -24.50 -12.18
C PRO A 81 33.71 -23.17 -11.90
N GLY A 82 34.32 -23.09 -10.71
CA GLY A 82 35.18 -21.96 -10.31
C GLY A 82 34.44 -20.78 -9.68
N GLN A 83 33.12 -20.86 -9.55
CA GLN A 83 32.28 -19.85 -8.92
C GLN A 83 32.16 -20.12 -7.42
N GLU A 84 32.04 -19.06 -6.63
CA GLU A 84 31.88 -19.11 -5.18
C GLU A 84 30.40 -19.09 -4.78
N VAL A 85 29.55 -18.50 -5.62
CA VAL A 85 28.12 -18.35 -5.41
C VAL A 85 27.35 -18.67 -6.69
N TYR A 86 26.27 -19.42 -6.55
CA TYR A 86 25.31 -19.72 -7.60
C TYR A 86 23.94 -19.21 -7.15
N VAL A 87 23.27 -18.41 -8.00
CA VAL A 87 22.01 -17.76 -7.69
C VAL A 87 20.90 -18.31 -8.58
N PHE A 88 19.75 -18.63 -7.99
CA PHE A 88 18.59 -19.23 -8.65
C PHE A 88 17.31 -18.41 -8.44
N SER A 89 17.45 -17.09 -8.27
CA SER A 89 16.33 -16.18 -8.01
C SER A 89 15.21 -16.31 -9.05
N PRO A 90 14.02 -16.80 -8.67
CA PRO A 90 12.87 -16.88 -9.57
C PRO A 90 12.35 -15.49 -9.97
N ALA A 91 11.42 -15.50 -10.94
CA ALA A 91 10.67 -14.34 -11.41
C ALA A 91 11.49 -13.24 -12.10
N ILE A 92 11.63 -13.38 -13.43
CA ILE A 92 12.22 -12.37 -14.32
C ILE A 92 11.62 -10.97 -14.12
N ARG A 93 10.31 -10.85 -13.83
CA ARG A 93 9.67 -9.57 -13.52
C ARG A 93 10.32 -8.87 -12.35
N ASP A 94 10.50 -9.57 -11.23
CA ASP A 94 10.98 -8.96 -10.00
C ASP A 94 12.46 -8.57 -10.13
N SER A 95 13.22 -9.46 -10.76
CA SER A 95 14.61 -9.20 -11.10
C SER A 95 14.79 -8.09 -12.14
N ALA A 96 13.83 -7.87 -13.05
CA ALA A 96 13.93 -6.87 -14.11
C ALA A 96 13.31 -5.52 -13.73
N CYS A 97 12.18 -5.49 -13.05
CA CYS A 97 11.40 -4.27 -12.85
C CYS A 97 11.78 -3.50 -11.58
N TYR A 98 12.49 -4.08 -10.62
CA TYR A 98 12.94 -3.35 -9.44
C TYR A 98 14.45 -3.08 -9.51
N ALA A 99 14.85 -1.90 -9.06
CA ALA A 99 16.24 -1.50 -8.92
C ALA A 99 16.97 -2.41 -7.93
N SER A 100 16.32 -2.79 -6.82
CA SER A 100 16.84 -3.75 -5.86
C SER A 100 15.73 -4.48 -5.11
N VAL A 101 16.09 -5.53 -4.36
CA VAL A 101 15.17 -6.24 -3.45
C VAL A 101 14.57 -5.32 -2.39
N PHE A 102 15.19 -4.18 -2.07
CA PHE A 102 14.65 -3.20 -1.12
C PHE A 102 13.52 -2.36 -1.73
N GLU A 103 13.65 -1.93 -2.98
CA GLU A 103 12.56 -1.26 -3.70
C GLU A 103 11.37 -2.21 -3.86
N GLN A 104 11.63 -3.47 -4.23
CA GLN A 104 10.61 -4.50 -4.36
C GLN A 104 9.86 -4.74 -3.04
N ASN A 105 10.59 -5.03 -1.95
CA ASN A 105 9.96 -5.30 -0.66
C ASN A 105 9.22 -4.08 -0.11
N ASN A 106 9.66 -2.85 -0.40
CA ASN A 106 8.92 -1.65 -0.03
C ASN A 106 7.64 -1.44 -0.84
N ALA A 107 7.58 -1.90 -2.09
CA ALA A 107 6.36 -1.91 -2.87
C ALA A 107 5.34 -2.94 -2.33
N LEU A 108 5.82 -4.04 -1.76
CA LEU A 108 4.99 -5.10 -1.16
C LEU A 108 4.58 -4.80 0.29
N LEU A 109 5.49 -4.23 1.06
CA LEU A 109 5.36 -3.88 2.48
C LEU A 109 5.76 -2.40 2.67
N PRO A 110 4.82 -1.45 2.55
CA PRO A 110 5.13 -0.02 2.67
C PRO A 110 5.83 0.31 3.98
N GLY A 111 6.95 1.05 3.89
CA GLY A 111 7.80 1.38 5.04
C GLY A 111 8.95 0.40 5.28
N PHE A 112 8.99 -0.73 4.55
CA PHE A 112 10.05 -1.72 4.65
C PHE A 112 11.44 -1.12 4.46
N ILE A 113 11.61 -0.25 3.47
CA ILE A 113 12.94 0.31 3.17
C ILE A 113 13.44 1.23 4.28
N ASP A 114 12.54 1.92 5.00
CA ASP A 114 12.92 2.73 6.17
C ASP A 114 13.40 1.87 7.33
N VAL A 115 12.70 0.75 7.57
CA VAL A 115 13.11 -0.26 8.56
C VAL A 115 14.46 -0.87 8.17
N ALA A 116 14.62 -1.25 6.89
CA ALA A 116 15.86 -1.82 6.38
C ALA A 116 17.03 -0.83 6.50
N SER A 117 16.81 0.45 6.19
CA SER A 117 17.81 1.51 6.33
C SER A 117 18.20 1.73 7.79
N TYR A 118 17.22 1.74 8.71
CA TYR A 118 17.49 1.80 10.14
C TYR A 118 18.34 0.62 10.61
N CYS A 119 17.95 -0.61 10.24
CA CYS A 119 18.69 -1.81 10.62
C CYS A 119 20.11 -1.79 10.06
N SER A 120 20.28 -1.43 8.79
CA SER A 120 21.59 -1.33 8.13
C SER A 120 22.53 -0.39 8.89
N LYS A 121 22.05 0.80 9.26
CA LYS A 121 22.81 1.75 10.07
C LYS A 121 23.18 1.20 11.44
N ARG A 122 22.26 0.48 12.11
CA ARG A 122 22.53 -0.16 13.41
C ARG A 122 23.54 -1.30 13.31
N MET A 123 23.60 -2.00 12.18
CA MET A 123 24.60 -3.04 11.90
C MET A 123 25.98 -2.47 11.53
N GLY A 124 26.07 -1.14 11.35
CA GLY A 124 27.29 -0.42 10.98
C GLY A 124 27.51 -0.32 9.46
N LEU A 125 26.46 -0.52 8.65
CA LEU A 125 26.52 -0.39 7.20
C LEU A 125 26.14 1.04 6.80
N ASP A 126 27.02 1.72 6.07
CA ASP A 126 26.78 3.03 5.48
C ASP A 126 26.33 2.87 4.02
N VAL A 127 25.03 2.60 3.84
CA VAL A 127 24.41 2.38 2.53
C VAL A 127 23.08 3.13 2.44
N ASP A 128 22.89 3.83 1.33
CA ASP A 128 21.57 4.32 0.93
C ASP A 128 20.83 3.25 0.10
N LEU A 129 19.96 2.50 0.77
CA LEU A 129 19.16 1.44 0.16
C LEU A 129 18.18 1.96 -0.90
N ARG A 130 17.83 3.26 -0.88
CA ARG A 130 16.89 3.86 -1.83
C ARG A 130 17.51 4.09 -3.20
N THR A 131 18.83 4.22 -3.24
CA THR A 131 19.61 4.42 -4.48
C THR A 131 20.40 3.18 -4.88
N LEU A 132 20.38 2.12 -4.06
CA LEU A 132 21.00 0.84 -4.38
C LEU A 132 20.35 0.20 -5.61
N VAL A 133 21.18 -0.11 -6.60
CA VAL A 133 20.82 -0.86 -7.81
C VAL A 133 21.56 -2.18 -7.82
N THR A 134 20.84 -3.28 -8.01
CA THR A 134 21.37 -4.64 -8.13
C THR A 134 21.05 -5.22 -9.51
N ASP A 135 21.91 -6.14 -9.94
CA ASP A 135 21.76 -6.92 -11.17
C ASP A 135 21.45 -8.39 -10.86
N SER A 136 21.43 -9.26 -11.88
CA SER A 136 21.13 -10.69 -11.70
C SER A 136 22.15 -11.44 -10.83
N ARG A 137 23.36 -10.91 -10.66
CA ARG A 137 24.40 -11.51 -9.82
C ARG A 137 24.29 -11.10 -8.35
N SER A 138 23.55 -10.04 -8.06
CA SER A 138 23.43 -9.44 -6.74
C SER A 138 21.99 -9.39 -6.21
N THR A 139 21.01 -9.82 -7.01
CA THR A 139 19.60 -9.99 -6.60
C THR A 139 19.34 -11.44 -6.21
N VAL A 140 19.07 -11.68 -4.92
CA VAL A 140 18.68 -12.98 -4.36
C VAL A 140 17.23 -12.91 -3.87
N ASP A 141 16.36 -13.74 -4.42
CA ASP A 141 15.01 -13.94 -3.90
C ASP A 141 14.99 -15.09 -2.88
N GLY A 142 14.36 -14.85 -1.72
CA GLY A 142 14.34 -15.80 -0.62
C GLY A 142 15.72 -16.26 -0.16
N TYR A 143 15.96 -17.56 -0.29
CA TYR A 143 17.21 -18.23 0.04
C TYR A 143 17.72 -19.07 -1.16
N ASP A 144 17.33 -18.69 -2.38
CA ASP A 144 17.59 -19.46 -3.61
C ASP A 144 19.04 -19.24 -4.09
N ILE A 145 19.99 -19.57 -3.22
CA ILE A 145 21.43 -19.38 -3.36
C ILE A 145 22.20 -20.62 -2.88
N VAL A 146 23.26 -20.97 -3.59
CA VAL A 146 24.22 -22.01 -3.20
C VAL A 146 25.61 -21.39 -3.19
N ALA A 147 26.30 -21.40 -2.05
CA ALA A 147 27.52 -20.62 -1.86
C ALA A 147 28.56 -21.32 -0.99
N LYS A 148 29.83 -20.88 -1.12
CA LYS A 148 30.92 -21.29 -0.24
C LYS A 148 30.73 -20.81 1.21
N PRO A 149 31.36 -21.46 2.20
CA PRO A 149 31.31 -21.01 3.59
C PRO A 149 31.74 -19.56 3.82
N SER A 150 32.72 -19.03 3.07
CA SER A 150 33.14 -17.62 3.19
C SER A 150 32.00 -16.62 2.98
N PHE A 151 31.13 -16.87 1.99
CA PHE A 151 29.91 -16.09 1.78
C PHE A 151 28.95 -16.24 2.96
N TRP A 152 28.67 -17.49 3.36
CA TRP A 152 27.74 -17.79 4.44
C TRP A 152 28.19 -17.22 5.78
N GLN A 153 29.49 -17.18 6.06
CA GLN A 153 30.05 -16.58 7.26
C GLN A 153 29.73 -15.08 7.31
N THR A 154 29.90 -14.38 6.19
CA THR A 154 29.60 -12.95 6.08
C THR A 154 28.10 -12.69 6.20
N TRP A 155 27.29 -13.44 5.47
CA TRP A 155 25.82 -13.36 5.54
C TRP A 155 25.31 -13.67 6.96
N PHE A 156 25.85 -14.70 7.61
CA PHE A 156 25.44 -15.15 8.94
C PHE A 156 25.81 -14.11 10.00
N ALA A 157 27.01 -13.52 9.93
CA ALA A 157 27.43 -12.46 10.84
C ALA A 157 26.51 -11.22 10.75
N LEU A 158 26.08 -10.83 9.55
CA LEU A 158 25.13 -9.73 9.37
C LEU A 158 23.73 -10.11 9.84
N SER A 159 23.29 -11.33 9.53
CA SER A 159 21.97 -11.82 9.94
C SER A 159 21.86 -11.98 11.46
N GLU A 160 22.93 -12.36 12.15
CA GLU A 160 22.96 -12.42 13.62
C GLU A 160 22.87 -11.03 14.24
N LYS A 161 23.54 -10.01 13.69
CA LYS A 161 23.35 -8.62 14.16
C LYS A 161 21.91 -8.15 14.01
N LEU A 162 21.27 -8.50 12.89
CA LEU A 162 19.86 -8.20 12.65
C LEU A 162 18.96 -8.95 13.65
N PHE A 163 19.22 -10.24 13.87
CA PHE A 163 18.50 -11.06 14.83
C PHE A 163 18.62 -10.50 16.24
N GLU A 164 19.82 -10.19 16.70
CA GLU A 164 20.09 -9.56 18.00
C GLU A 164 19.38 -8.22 18.16
N LEU A 165 19.31 -7.42 17.09
CA LEU A 165 18.61 -6.13 17.11
C LEU A 165 17.12 -6.28 17.43
N PHE A 166 16.45 -7.28 16.85
CA PHE A 166 15.02 -7.55 17.07
C PHE A 166 14.73 -8.36 18.33
N GLU A 167 15.65 -9.25 18.73
CA GLU A 167 15.49 -10.12 19.90
C GLU A 167 16.19 -9.56 21.15
N THR A 168 16.66 -8.31 21.09
CA THR A 168 17.37 -7.64 22.19
C THR A 168 16.53 -7.61 23.48
N PRO A 169 17.14 -7.86 24.66
CA PRO A 169 16.46 -7.67 25.93
C PRO A 169 16.21 -6.19 26.25
N ASP A 170 16.91 -5.25 25.59
CA ASP A 170 16.79 -3.80 25.83
C ASP A 170 15.39 -3.26 25.47
N PRO A 171 14.60 -2.80 26.45
CA PRO A 171 13.26 -2.27 26.21
C PRO A 171 13.24 -1.04 25.31
N GLN A 172 14.29 -0.19 25.34
CA GLN A 172 14.31 1.05 24.57
C GLN A 172 14.49 0.77 23.07
N THR A 173 15.47 -0.07 22.71
CA THR A 173 15.66 -0.52 21.32
C THR A 173 14.44 -1.28 20.81
N ARG A 174 13.83 -2.14 21.64
CA ARG A 174 12.60 -2.85 21.27
C ARG A 174 11.42 -1.91 21.03
N ALA A 175 11.21 -0.92 21.89
CA ALA A 175 10.15 0.07 21.73
C ALA A 175 10.37 0.95 20.48
N GLN A 176 11.62 1.32 20.19
CA GLN A 176 11.96 2.04 18.96
C GLN A 176 11.61 1.22 17.72
N LEU A 177 12.07 -0.03 17.64
CA LEU A 177 11.76 -0.91 16.50
C LEU A 177 10.25 -1.18 16.38
N ALA A 178 9.58 -1.51 17.48
CA ALA A 178 8.13 -1.75 17.49
C ALA A 178 7.30 -0.52 17.08
N GLY A 179 7.87 0.69 17.20
CA GLY A 179 7.20 1.93 16.80
C GLY A 179 7.05 2.11 15.29
N PHE A 180 7.79 1.37 14.46
CA PHE A 180 7.69 1.50 12.99
C PHE A 180 8.04 0.24 12.17
N ALA A 181 8.54 -0.83 12.79
CA ALA A 181 8.72 -2.14 12.15
C ALA A 181 7.61 -3.10 12.60
N THR A 182 7.01 -3.79 11.64
CA THR A 182 6.02 -4.84 11.90
C THR A 182 6.68 -6.21 11.92
N ASP A 183 6.08 -7.14 12.65
CA ASP A 183 6.65 -8.48 12.88
C ASP A 183 6.82 -9.31 11.60
N ASP A 184 6.02 -9.04 10.57
CA ASP A 184 6.09 -9.64 9.23
C ASP A 184 7.29 -9.17 8.40
N MET A 185 8.00 -8.11 8.81
CA MET A 185 9.20 -7.62 8.12
C MET A 185 10.47 -8.41 8.47
N LYS A 186 10.49 -9.16 9.58
CA LYS A 186 11.70 -9.87 10.05
C LYS A 186 12.26 -10.87 9.02
N GLY A 187 11.41 -11.75 8.49
CA GLY A 187 11.79 -12.71 7.45
C GLY A 187 12.32 -12.05 6.18
N PRO A 188 11.58 -11.11 5.55
CA PRO A 188 12.05 -10.37 4.38
C PRO A 188 13.35 -9.59 4.60
N LEU A 189 13.57 -8.99 5.78
CA LEU A 189 14.82 -8.29 6.11
C LEU A 189 16.03 -9.23 6.05
N VAL A 190 15.95 -10.42 6.64
CA VAL A 190 17.05 -11.40 6.60
C VAL A 190 17.32 -11.89 5.18
N ARG A 191 16.27 -12.13 4.38
CA ARG A 191 16.41 -12.55 2.97
C ARG A 191 17.19 -11.51 2.15
N CYS A 192 17.00 -10.22 2.42
CA CYS A 192 17.72 -9.16 1.72
C CYS A 192 19.23 -9.12 2.02
N ILE A 193 19.71 -9.71 3.13
CA ILE A 193 21.14 -9.70 3.50
C ILE A 193 22.00 -10.38 2.43
N ALA A 194 21.50 -11.44 1.77
CA ALA A 194 22.25 -12.11 0.71
C ALA A 194 22.53 -11.14 -0.46
N SER A 195 21.53 -10.36 -0.86
CA SER A 195 21.69 -9.34 -1.90
C SER A 195 22.65 -8.22 -1.49
N LEU A 196 22.66 -7.83 -0.21
CA LEU A 196 23.62 -6.86 0.31
C LEU A 196 25.06 -7.37 0.25
N VAL A 197 25.31 -8.60 0.70
CA VAL A 197 26.66 -9.18 0.65
C VAL A 197 27.18 -9.21 -0.78
N LEU A 198 26.36 -9.66 -1.74
CA LEU A 198 26.77 -9.71 -3.15
C LEU A 198 26.95 -8.33 -3.77
N ALA A 199 26.15 -7.34 -3.38
CA ALA A 199 26.28 -5.97 -3.87
C ALA A 199 27.56 -5.27 -3.37
N PHE A 200 27.99 -5.57 -2.13
CA PHE A 200 29.15 -4.91 -1.50
C PHE A 200 30.45 -5.71 -1.55
N CYS A 201 30.41 -6.96 -2.02
CA CYS A 201 31.58 -7.80 -2.21
C CYS A 201 31.72 -8.19 -3.68
N PRO A 202 32.11 -7.25 -4.58
CA PRO A 202 32.14 -7.48 -6.03
C PRO A 202 33.19 -8.51 -6.47
N ASP A 203 34.16 -8.82 -5.59
CA ASP A 203 35.20 -9.82 -5.85
C ASP A 203 34.69 -11.26 -5.73
N ILE A 204 33.50 -11.48 -5.14
CA ILE A 204 32.89 -12.80 -5.07
C ILE A 204 32.54 -13.26 -6.48
N ALA A 205 33.06 -14.42 -6.89
CA ALA A 205 32.72 -14.99 -8.19
C ALA A 205 31.29 -15.56 -8.16
N VAL A 206 30.35 -14.85 -8.81
CA VAL A 206 28.92 -15.23 -8.85
C VAL A 206 28.49 -15.71 -10.23
N ARG A 207 27.71 -16.79 -10.26
CA ARG A 207 27.00 -17.27 -11.44
C ARG A 207 25.50 -17.37 -11.21
N ALA A 208 24.76 -16.48 -11.86
CA ALA A 208 23.30 -16.51 -11.86
C ALA A 208 22.78 -17.49 -12.91
N PHE A 209 21.75 -18.26 -12.54
CA PHE A 209 20.95 -19.05 -13.48
C PHE A 209 20.14 -18.12 -14.39
N ASP A 210 19.87 -18.55 -15.62
CA ASP A 210 19.11 -17.75 -16.57
C ASP A 210 17.63 -17.68 -16.16
N THR A 211 17.23 -16.53 -15.63
CA THR A 211 15.86 -16.29 -15.15
C THR A 211 14.83 -16.31 -16.25
N SER A 212 15.21 -16.13 -17.52
CA SER A 212 14.30 -16.23 -18.67
C SER A 212 13.83 -17.66 -18.95
N SER A 213 14.55 -18.66 -18.42
CA SER A 213 14.21 -20.08 -18.55
C SER A 213 13.31 -20.60 -17.40
N MET A 214 13.03 -19.77 -16.39
CA MET A 214 12.18 -20.12 -15.25
C MET A 214 10.71 -19.77 -15.51
N PRO A 215 9.76 -20.39 -14.78
CA PRO A 215 8.33 -20.10 -14.91
C PRO A 215 7.99 -18.63 -14.69
N TRP A 216 7.05 -18.13 -15.49
CA TRP A 216 6.47 -16.81 -15.32
C TRP A 216 5.56 -16.77 -14.09
N ALA A 217 6.03 -16.10 -13.02
CA ALA A 217 5.19 -15.82 -11.85
C ALA A 217 3.95 -14.97 -12.21
N ASN A 218 4.07 -14.12 -13.24
CA ASN A 218 2.95 -13.39 -13.82
C ASN A 218 3.05 -13.42 -15.36
N ARG A 219 2.11 -14.12 -16.00
CA ARG A 219 2.07 -14.30 -17.47
C ARG A 219 1.76 -13.02 -18.24
N ALA A 220 1.21 -11.97 -17.60
CA ALA A 220 1.00 -10.67 -18.24
C ALA A 220 2.31 -10.00 -18.71
N PHE A 221 3.45 -10.47 -18.18
CA PHE A 221 4.78 -9.99 -18.55
C PHE A 221 5.44 -10.83 -19.65
N GLU A 222 4.87 -11.97 -20.03
CA GLU A 222 5.41 -12.87 -21.06
C GLU A 222 5.56 -12.19 -22.43
N PRO A 223 4.61 -11.35 -22.91
CA PRO A 223 4.79 -10.62 -24.17
C PRO A 223 5.94 -9.61 -24.16
N TYR A 224 6.47 -9.27 -22.98
CA TYR A 224 7.52 -8.29 -22.78
C TYR A 224 8.88 -8.92 -22.43
N ALA A 225 9.05 -10.22 -22.69
CA ALA A 225 10.24 -10.97 -22.31
C ALA A 225 11.55 -10.32 -22.79
N GLU A 226 11.60 -9.87 -24.04
CA GLU A 226 12.79 -9.20 -24.59
C GLU A 226 13.10 -7.89 -23.86
N GLN A 227 12.08 -7.10 -23.55
CA GLN A 227 12.22 -5.83 -22.85
C GLN A 227 12.64 -6.04 -21.39
N LEU A 228 12.15 -7.09 -20.73
CA LEU A 228 12.58 -7.45 -19.37
C LEU A 228 14.05 -7.90 -19.35
N THR A 229 14.48 -8.69 -20.33
CA THR A 229 15.90 -9.01 -20.52
C THR A 229 16.73 -7.75 -20.74
N PHE A 230 16.21 -6.81 -21.54
CA PHE A 230 16.89 -5.54 -21.76
C PHE A 230 16.96 -4.67 -20.49
N LEU A 231 15.94 -4.66 -19.64
CA LEU A 231 16.00 -4.00 -18.32
C LEU A 231 17.09 -4.59 -17.43
N ILE A 232 17.23 -5.91 -17.40
CA ILE A 232 18.31 -6.58 -16.66
C ILE A 232 19.68 -6.15 -17.20
N GLN A 233 19.82 -6.07 -18.53
CA GLN A 233 21.05 -5.60 -19.18
C GLN A 233 21.38 -4.14 -18.80
N LEU A 234 20.39 -3.24 -18.83
CA LEU A 234 20.57 -1.84 -18.43
C LEU A 234 21.05 -1.71 -16.98
N LYS A 235 20.50 -2.51 -16.05
CA LYS A 235 21.00 -2.53 -14.66
C LYS A 235 22.41 -3.07 -14.57
N THR A 236 22.72 -4.14 -15.29
CA THR A 236 24.07 -4.73 -15.34
C THR A 236 25.09 -3.72 -15.85
N ASP A 237 24.76 -2.97 -16.90
CA ASP A 237 25.61 -1.92 -17.46
C ASP A 237 25.77 -0.74 -16.51
N TYR A 238 24.70 -0.31 -15.84
CA TYR A 238 24.78 0.70 -14.79
C TYR A 238 25.71 0.26 -13.65
N VAL A 239 25.53 -0.94 -13.11
CA VAL A 239 26.37 -1.46 -12.01
C VAL A 239 27.85 -1.56 -12.42
N ARG A 240 28.14 -1.88 -13.68
CA ARG A 240 29.51 -2.00 -14.19
C ARG A 240 30.18 -0.65 -14.48
N THR A 241 29.42 0.34 -14.96
CA THR A 241 29.98 1.58 -15.53
C THR A 241 29.69 2.83 -14.69
N SER A 242 28.67 2.77 -13.84
CA SER A 242 28.08 3.92 -13.13
C SER A 242 27.59 5.04 -14.05
N ASP A 243 27.34 4.76 -15.34
CA ASP A 243 26.82 5.75 -16.28
C ASP A 243 25.30 5.94 -16.04
N PRO A 244 24.86 7.15 -15.64
CA PRO A 244 23.46 7.42 -15.30
C PRO A 244 22.49 7.22 -16.46
N SER A 245 22.96 7.26 -17.72
CA SER A 245 22.10 7.06 -18.89
C SER A 245 21.45 5.67 -18.90
N TYR A 246 22.15 4.63 -18.41
CA TYR A 246 21.58 3.29 -18.29
C TYR A 246 20.46 3.24 -17.25
N LEU A 247 20.63 3.92 -16.11
CA LEU A 247 19.61 3.97 -15.06
C LEU A 247 18.39 4.78 -15.48
N ASP A 248 18.58 5.87 -16.22
CA ASP A 248 17.47 6.67 -16.76
C ASP A 248 16.69 5.90 -17.82
N ASN A 249 17.38 5.20 -18.72
CA ASN A 249 16.75 4.34 -19.72
C ASN A 249 16.02 3.16 -19.07
N PHE A 250 16.60 2.57 -18.03
CA PHE A 250 15.97 1.54 -17.21
C PHE A 250 14.64 2.04 -16.63
N ARG A 251 14.65 3.19 -15.95
CA ARG A 251 13.44 3.76 -15.34
C ARG A 251 12.36 4.03 -16.38
N LYS A 252 12.70 4.66 -17.51
CA LYS A 252 11.75 4.96 -18.59
C LYS A 252 11.09 3.71 -19.16
N LEU A 253 11.88 2.69 -19.49
CA LEU A 253 11.37 1.45 -20.07
C LEU A 253 10.55 0.65 -19.05
N ARG A 254 11.04 0.54 -17.81
CA ARG A 254 10.33 -0.10 -16.71
C ARG A 254 8.95 0.53 -16.52
N ASP A 255 8.90 1.86 -16.41
CA ASP A 255 7.66 2.57 -16.15
C ASP A 255 6.66 2.37 -17.30
N ALA A 256 7.14 2.28 -18.55
CA ALA A 256 6.32 1.92 -19.70
C ALA A 256 5.75 0.49 -19.61
N ILE A 257 6.57 -0.50 -19.28
CA ILE A 257 6.12 -1.91 -19.15
C ILE A 257 5.15 -2.05 -17.97
N LEU A 258 5.49 -1.52 -16.80
CA LEU A 258 4.64 -1.59 -15.62
C LEU A 258 3.28 -0.92 -15.88
N LYS A 259 3.25 0.22 -16.58
CA LYS A 259 2.00 0.90 -16.94
C LYS A 259 1.10 0.04 -17.83
N ILE A 260 1.66 -0.81 -18.69
CA ILE A 260 0.89 -1.67 -19.60
C ILE A 260 0.50 -2.99 -18.92
N CYS A 261 1.42 -3.64 -18.20
CA CYS A 261 1.14 -4.92 -17.54
C CYS A 261 0.26 -4.79 -16.29
N VAL A 262 0.25 -3.63 -15.62
CA VAL A 262 -0.69 -3.37 -14.52
C VAL A 262 -2.13 -3.21 -15.04
N SER A 263 -2.33 -2.81 -16.31
CA SER A 263 -3.66 -2.78 -16.94
C SER A 263 -4.20 -4.14 -17.37
N ASP A 264 -3.39 -5.21 -17.37
CA ASP A 264 -3.76 -6.56 -17.86
C ASP A 264 -4.04 -7.58 -16.73
N ARG A 265 -4.40 -7.11 -15.52
CA ARG A 265 -4.64 -7.92 -14.31
C ARG A 265 -5.93 -8.76 -14.33
N THR A 266 -6.47 -9.11 -15.49
CA THR A 266 -7.66 -9.96 -15.61
C THR A 266 -7.27 -11.41 -15.91
N ASP A 267 -6.88 -12.19 -14.90
CA ASP A 267 -7.00 -13.66 -14.99
C ASP A 267 -7.07 -14.35 -13.62
N ARG A 268 -8.14 -13.99 -12.91
CA ARG A 268 -9.10 -14.83 -12.18
C ARG A 268 -10.02 -13.83 -11.48
N ALA A 269 -10.96 -13.27 -12.23
CA ALA A 269 -11.91 -12.33 -11.68
C ALA A 269 -12.96 -13.11 -10.84
N PRO A 270 -13.00 -12.97 -9.50
CA PRO A 270 -14.31 -12.87 -8.86
C PRO A 270 -15.07 -11.71 -9.52
N ALA A 271 -16.40 -11.77 -9.57
CA ALA A 271 -17.25 -10.76 -10.20
C ALA A 271 -16.73 -9.32 -9.94
N GLU A 272 -16.64 -8.49 -10.99
CA GLU A 272 -16.14 -7.13 -10.83
C GLU A 272 -16.91 -6.41 -9.72
N PRO A 273 -16.23 -5.91 -8.68
CA PRO A 273 -16.91 -5.40 -7.48
C PRO A 273 -17.67 -4.10 -7.73
N PHE A 274 -17.43 -3.43 -8.86
CA PHE A 274 -18.04 -2.16 -9.21
C PHE A 274 -18.43 -2.11 -10.69
N THR A 275 -19.45 -1.31 -10.99
CA THR A 275 -19.84 -1.00 -12.37
C THR A 275 -18.84 -0.02 -12.98
N LEU A 276 -18.13 -0.42 -14.04
CA LEU A 276 -17.11 0.40 -14.68
C LEU A 276 -17.65 1.25 -15.84
N SER A 277 -17.37 2.55 -15.80
CA SER A 277 -17.62 3.51 -16.89
C SER A 277 -16.59 4.66 -16.83
N ASP A 278 -16.79 5.78 -17.53
CA ASP A 278 -15.99 6.99 -17.31
C ASP A 278 -16.20 7.59 -15.90
N LEU A 279 -17.23 7.14 -15.19
CA LEU A 279 -17.57 7.41 -13.80
C LEU A 279 -17.54 6.11 -12.99
N LEU A 280 -16.86 6.14 -11.85
CA LEU A 280 -17.01 5.13 -10.80
C LEU A 280 -17.71 5.78 -9.60
N TYR A 281 -18.95 5.35 -9.31
CA TYR A 281 -19.72 5.87 -8.19
C TYR A 281 -19.85 4.83 -7.08
N VAL A 282 -19.37 5.13 -5.88
CA VAL A 282 -19.37 4.21 -4.74
C VAL A 282 -20.21 4.72 -3.57
N CYS A 283 -21.02 3.82 -2.99
CA CYS A 283 -21.74 4.05 -1.75
C CYS A 283 -21.09 3.29 -0.60
N TYR A 284 -20.57 4.00 0.41
CA TYR A 284 -20.04 3.35 1.61
C TYR A 284 -21.15 2.97 2.58
N THR A 285 -21.16 1.70 3.01
CA THR A 285 -22.11 1.22 4.00
C THR A 285 -21.48 0.33 5.05
N HIS A 286 -21.92 0.46 6.30
CA HIS A 286 -21.59 -0.45 7.41
C HIS A 286 -22.84 -1.18 7.95
N VAL A 287 -23.99 -0.96 7.31
CA VAL A 287 -25.31 -1.53 7.61
C VAL A 287 -26.01 -1.92 6.29
N PRO A 288 -27.15 -2.61 6.31
CA PRO A 288 -27.96 -2.77 5.11
C PRO A 288 -28.37 -1.41 4.52
N LEU A 289 -28.38 -1.31 3.19
CA LEU A 289 -28.83 -0.08 2.52
C LEU A 289 -30.33 0.12 2.79
N PRO A 290 -30.76 1.32 3.20
CA PRO A 290 -32.16 1.59 3.53
C PRO A 290 -33.07 1.69 2.29
N PHE A 291 -32.50 1.89 1.11
CA PHE A 291 -33.20 1.96 -0.17
C PHE A 291 -32.25 1.55 -1.30
N GLU A 292 -32.82 1.29 -2.48
CA GLU A 292 -32.06 0.96 -3.67
C GLU A 292 -31.46 2.23 -4.29
N TYR A 293 -30.15 2.24 -4.46
CA TYR A 293 -29.47 3.28 -5.22
C TYR A 293 -29.55 2.99 -6.73
N PRO A 294 -29.39 4.02 -7.59
CA PRO A 294 -29.28 3.83 -9.04
C PRO A 294 -28.22 2.80 -9.42
N SER A 295 -28.41 2.12 -10.55
CA SER A 295 -27.52 1.02 -10.99
C SER A 295 -26.06 1.42 -11.22
N PHE A 296 -25.77 2.71 -11.41
CA PHE A 296 -24.39 3.20 -11.52
C PHE A 296 -23.68 3.35 -10.16
N VAL A 297 -24.41 3.27 -9.06
CA VAL A 297 -23.88 3.36 -7.69
C VAL A 297 -23.59 1.96 -7.19
N SER A 298 -22.32 1.67 -6.95
CA SER A 298 -21.87 0.37 -6.46
C SER A 298 -21.60 0.42 -4.95
N PRO A 299 -22.14 -0.51 -4.14
CA PRO A 299 -21.90 -0.50 -2.71
C PRO A 299 -20.50 -1.01 -2.36
N MET A 300 -19.84 -0.35 -1.41
CA MET A 300 -18.65 -0.87 -0.72
C MET A 300 -18.97 -1.06 0.76
N TYR A 301 -18.67 -2.26 1.25
CA TYR A 301 -19.07 -2.72 2.57
C TYR A 301 -17.93 -2.56 3.57
N LEU A 302 -18.26 -1.97 4.72
CA LEU A 302 -17.38 -1.66 5.83
C LEU A 302 -17.90 -2.32 7.12
N GLY A 303 -17.05 -2.45 8.12
CA GLY A 303 -17.42 -3.02 9.43
C GLY A 303 -18.14 -4.37 9.32
N GLU A 304 -19.23 -4.53 10.07
CA GLU A 304 -19.97 -5.79 10.16
C GLU A 304 -20.79 -6.12 8.89
N SER A 305 -21.01 -5.16 7.99
CA SER A 305 -21.79 -5.39 6.75
C SER A 305 -21.03 -6.12 5.62
N GLN A 306 -19.72 -6.28 5.80
CA GLN A 306 -18.83 -7.02 4.91
C GLN A 306 -19.20 -8.51 4.85
N GLY A 307 -19.02 -9.17 3.71
CA GLY A 307 -19.34 -10.60 3.54
C GLY A 307 -18.84 -11.20 2.23
N GLU A 308 -18.97 -12.51 2.08
CA GLU A 308 -18.49 -13.21 0.88
C GLU A 308 -19.13 -12.67 -0.40
N GLY A 309 -18.32 -12.54 -1.46
CA GLY A 309 -18.76 -12.06 -2.78
C GLY A 309 -19.09 -10.57 -2.86
N LYS A 310 -18.82 -9.79 -1.82
CA LYS A 310 -19.05 -8.33 -1.79
C LYS A 310 -17.75 -7.54 -1.99
N ALA A 311 -17.89 -6.27 -2.36
CA ALA A 311 -16.79 -5.31 -2.35
C ALA A 311 -16.44 -4.88 -0.92
N ASN A 312 -15.60 -5.65 -0.22
CA ASN A 312 -15.31 -5.41 1.20
C ASN A 312 -14.04 -4.57 1.42
N LEU A 313 -14.05 -3.76 2.48
CA LEU A 313 -12.84 -3.08 2.97
C LEU A 313 -11.70 -4.06 3.23
N ARG A 314 -11.98 -5.18 3.91
CA ARG A 314 -10.99 -6.20 4.29
C ARG A 314 -10.26 -6.81 3.10
N ASP A 315 -10.88 -6.80 1.92
CA ASP A 315 -10.31 -7.38 0.70
C ASP A 315 -9.52 -6.33 -0.11
N LEU A 316 -10.02 -5.09 -0.14
CA LEU A 316 -9.46 -4.02 -0.96
C LEU A 316 -8.33 -3.23 -0.27
N ALA A 317 -8.44 -3.07 1.06
CA ALA A 317 -7.43 -2.44 1.90
C ALA A 317 -7.43 -3.04 3.32
N PRO A 318 -6.96 -4.29 3.48
CA PRO A 318 -6.90 -4.98 4.78
C PRO A 318 -6.17 -4.19 5.85
N GLU A 319 -5.18 -3.37 5.48
CA GLU A 319 -4.42 -2.53 6.40
C GLU A 319 -5.27 -1.46 7.11
N TRP A 320 -6.40 -1.07 6.51
CA TRP A 320 -7.30 -0.05 7.05
C TRP A 320 -8.51 -0.63 7.81
N GLU A 321 -8.72 -1.95 7.72
CA GLU A 321 -9.84 -2.63 8.38
C GLU A 321 -9.86 -2.42 9.91
N PRO A 322 -8.73 -2.58 10.65
CA PRO A 322 -8.72 -2.38 12.11
C PRO A 322 -8.97 -0.93 12.52
N TYR A 323 -8.81 0.01 11.59
CA TYR A 323 -8.97 1.45 11.82
C TYR A 323 -10.35 1.96 11.39
N HIS A 324 -11.19 1.13 10.75
CA HIS A 324 -12.56 1.51 10.36
C HIS A 324 -13.36 2.17 11.50
N PRO A 325 -13.33 1.70 12.77
CA PRO A 325 -14.05 2.38 13.86
C PRO A 325 -13.61 3.84 14.09
N GLN A 326 -12.35 4.17 13.78
CA GLN A 326 -11.78 5.51 13.92
C GLN A 326 -11.92 6.34 12.63
N LEU A 327 -12.00 5.70 11.47
CA LEU A 327 -11.95 6.38 10.16
C LEU A 327 -13.30 6.44 9.46
N GLY A 328 -14.24 5.54 9.77
CA GLY A 328 -15.53 5.45 9.10
C GLY A 328 -15.39 5.29 7.57
N SER A 329 -16.10 6.13 6.81
CA SER A 329 -16.07 6.13 5.34
C SER A 329 -14.69 6.40 4.76
N LEU A 330 -13.83 7.13 5.48
CA LEU A 330 -12.50 7.48 5.00
C LEU A 330 -11.63 6.24 4.74
N ALA A 331 -11.79 5.18 5.53
CA ALA A 331 -11.14 3.89 5.26
C ALA A 331 -11.61 3.29 3.92
N GLY A 332 -12.89 3.45 3.59
CA GLY A 332 -13.46 3.08 2.29
C GLY A 332 -12.91 3.93 1.14
N CYS A 333 -12.65 5.22 1.36
CA CYS A 333 -11.98 6.09 0.38
C CYS A 333 -10.57 5.59 0.06
N PHE A 334 -9.79 5.21 1.07
CA PHE A 334 -8.46 4.64 0.85
C PHE A 334 -8.53 3.31 0.09
N ALA A 335 -9.50 2.46 0.42
CA ALA A 335 -9.75 1.21 -0.31
C ALA A 335 -10.13 1.45 -1.77
N LEU A 336 -11.00 2.41 -2.05
CA LEU A 336 -11.41 2.79 -3.41
C LEU A 336 -10.22 3.32 -4.21
N LYS A 337 -9.43 4.23 -3.62
CA LYS A 337 -8.21 4.76 -4.22
C LYS A 337 -7.22 3.63 -4.54
N ASN A 338 -6.99 2.71 -3.60
CA ASN A 338 -6.13 1.54 -3.80
C ASN A 338 -6.63 0.66 -4.95
N TYR A 339 -7.94 0.41 -5.02
CA TYR A 339 -8.55 -0.36 -6.11
C TYR A 339 -8.34 0.31 -7.47
N ILE A 340 -8.65 1.61 -7.59
CA ILE A 340 -8.48 2.37 -8.85
C ILE A 340 -7.03 2.31 -9.33
N VAL A 341 -6.07 2.56 -8.44
CA VAL A 341 -4.64 2.55 -8.77
C VAL A 341 -4.15 1.14 -9.12
N LYS A 342 -4.48 0.13 -8.31
CA LYS A 342 -4.05 -1.27 -8.52
C LYS A 342 -4.65 -1.89 -9.79
N SER A 343 -5.85 -1.46 -10.17
CA SER A 343 -6.56 -1.93 -11.36
C SER A 343 -6.28 -1.08 -12.60
N GLY A 344 -5.50 0.00 -12.48
CA GLY A 344 -5.14 0.87 -13.60
C GLY A 344 -6.33 1.56 -14.27
N LEU A 345 -7.43 1.80 -13.53
CA LEU A 345 -8.67 2.32 -14.09
C LEU A 345 -8.48 3.76 -14.57
N LYS A 346 -8.87 4.03 -15.81
CA LYS A 346 -8.87 5.38 -16.40
C LYS A 346 -10.26 5.98 -16.29
N LEU A 347 -10.50 6.62 -15.15
CA LEU A 347 -11.77 7.28 -14.85
C LEU A 347 -11.68 8.77 -15.19
N ARG A 348 -12.78 9.34 -15.67
CA ARG A 348 -12.95 10.79 -15.75
C ARG A 348 -13.39 11.34 -14.40
N ARG A 349 -14.32 10.63 -13.74
CA ARG A 349 -14.99 11.08 -12.51
C ARG A 349 -15.08 9.99 -11.45
N ILE A 350 -15.07 10.41 -10.19
CA ILE A 350 -15.32 9.55 -9.03
C ILE A 350 -16.51 10.13 -8.27
N GLY A 351 -17.55 9.33 -8.08
CA GLY A 351 -18.73 9.67 -7.30
C GLY A 351 -18.71 8.94 -5.96
N ILE A 352 -19.08 9.64 -4.89
CA ILE A 352 -19.07 9.09 -3.54
C ILE A 352 -20.35 9.50 -2.80
N CYS A 353 -21.00 8.53 -2.18
CA CYS A 353 -22.04 8.73 -1.20
C CYS A 353 -21.86 7.77 -0.01
N GLN A 354 -22.67 7.97 1.02
CA GLN A 354 -22.79 7.06 2.15
C GLN A 354 -24.19 6.48 2.16
N TYR A 355 -24.38 5.34 2.84
CA TYR A 355 -25.62 4.56 2.86
C TYR A 355 -26.93 5.37 2.99
N ARG A 356 -26.89 6.49 3.72
CA ARG A 356 -28.04 7.40 3.90
C ARG A 356 -27.75 8.86 3.55
N LYS A 357 -26.59 9.19 2.97
CA LYS A 357 -26.21 10.57 2.62
C LYS A 357 -25.70 10.67 1.20
N PHE A 358 -26.24 11.59 0.42
CA PHE A 358 -25.83 11.80 -0.97
C PHE A 358 -26.04 13.26 -1.39
N ILE A 359 -25.37 13.66 -2.47
CA ILE A 359 -25.53 14.98 -3.09
C ILE A 359 -26.48 14.87 -4.27
N SER A 360 -27.37 15.85 -4.40
CA SER A 360 -28.22 16.03 -5.58
C SER A 360 -27.96 17.37 -6.26
N ILE A 361 -28.19 17.47 -7.57
CA ILE A 361 -28.04 18.71 -8.35
C ILE A 361 -28.91 19.88 -7.85
N GLY A 362 -29.97 19.59 -7.11
CA GLY A 362 -30.86 20.57 -6.49
C GLY A 362 -31.60 20.00 -5.29
N LYS A 363 -32.40 20.82 -4.63
CA LYS A 363 -33.20 20.39 -3.48
C LYS A 363 -34.24 19.36 -3.86
N ILE A 364 -34.27 18.26 -3.11
CA ILE A 364 -35.28 17.19 -3.24
C ILE A 364 -36.34 17.32 -2.14
N GLY A 365 -35.89 17.52 -0.89
CA GLY A 365 -36.73 17.74 0.28
C GLY A 365 -36.79 19.21 0.70
N GLY A 366 -37.61 19.49 1.73
CA GLY A 366 -37.80 20.85 2.26
C GLY A 366 -37.61 20.99 3.77
N VAL A 367 -37.23 19.92 4.48
CA VAL A 367 -37.01 19.94 5.93
C VAL A 367 -35.51 20.02 6.20
N PRO A 368 -34.97 21.19 6.60
CA PRO A 368 -33.57 21.29 6.96
C PRO A 368 -33.30 20.48 8.23
N ALA A 369 -32.13 19.82 8.30
CA ALA A 369 -31.70 19.16 9.53
C ALA A 369 -31.55 20.19 10.67
N GLU A 370 -31.96 19.80 11.87
CA GLU A 370 -32.16 20.70 13.03
C GLU A 370 -30.90 21.50 13.39
N ASN A 371 -29.73 20.84 13.32
CA ASN A 371 -28.43 21.43 13.64
C ASN A 371 -27.55 21.74 12.40
N TYR A 372 -28.02 21.46 11.18
CA TYR A 372 -27.26 21.72 9.95
C TYR A 372 -28.17 22.08 8.77
N ARG A 373 -28.52 23.36 8.69
CA ARG A 373 -29.51 23.91 7.74
C ARG A 373 -29.16 23.75 6.25
N MET A 374 -27.92 23.35 5.94
CA MET A 374 -27.44 23.11 4.58
C MET A 374 -27.65 21.66 4.14
N MET A 375 -28.19 20.80 5.01
CA MET A 375 -28.59 19.43 4.71
C MET A 375 -30.10 19.31 4.83
N ASP A 376 -30.72 18.67 3.83
CA ASP A 376 -32.15 18.38 3.84
C ASP A 376 -32.37 16.93 4.30
N VAL A 377 -33.35 16.74 5.18
CA VAL A 377 -33.83 15.41 5.58
C VAL A 377 -34.86 14.94 4.56
N ILE A 378 -34.68 13.73 4.03
CA ILE A 378 -35.57 13.11 3.06
C ILE A 378 -36.31 11.95 3.71
N SER A 379 -37.64 12.00 3.65
CA SER A 379 -38.52 10.91 4.09
C SER A 379 -38.65 9.81 3.02
N PRO A 380 -39.07 8.59 3.41
CA PRO A 380 -39.31 7.51 2.45
C PRO A 380 -40.27 7.89 1.31
N GLN A 381 -41.29 8.69 1.62
CA GLN A 381 -42.29 9.12 0.64
C GLN A 381 -41.71 10.07 -0.41
N THR A 382 -40.91 11.06 0.02
CA THR A 382 -40.23 11.98 -0.90
C THR A 382 -39.19 11.24 -1.74
N LEU A 383 -38.44 10.33 -1.13
CA LEU A 383 -37.44 9.53 -1.85
C LEU A 383 -38.09 8.66 -2.94
N GLY A 384 -39.22 8.01 -2.63
CA GLY A 384 -39.96 7.18 -3.60
C GLY A 384 -40.56 7.96 -4.78
N GLN A 385 -40.66 9.28 -4.68
CA GLN A 385 -41.08 10.17 -5.77
C GLN A 385 -39.91 10.79 -6.54
N THR A 386 -38.67 10.56 -6.08
CA THR A 386 -37.48 11.18 -6.62
C THR A 386 -36.77 10.22 -7.57
N ASP A 387 -36.49 10.67 -8.78
CA ASP A 387 -35.58 9.96 -9.69
C ASP A 387 -34.12 10.18 -9.26
N LEU A 388 -33.60 9.27 -8.43
CA LEU A 388 -32.22 9.32 -7.96
C LEU A 388 -31.20 9.29 -9.11
N GLN A 389 -31.53 8.66 -10.23
CA GLN A 389 -30.63 8.60 -11.38
C GLN A 389 -30.48 9.96 -12.04
N ALA A 390 -31.56 10.73 -12.12
CA ALA A 390 -31.54 12.08 -12.68
C ALA A 390 -30.81 13.09 -11.78
N VAL A 391 -30.88 12.94 -10.46
CA VAL A 391 -30.43 13.99 -9.53
C VAL A 391 -29.04 13.78 -8.95
N MET A 392 -28.50 12.57 -8.93
CA MET A 392 -27.19 12.27 -8.30
C MET A 392 -25.99 12.47 -9.24
N LEU A 393 -26.21 12.81 -10.51
CA LEU A 393 -25.15 13.03 -11.50
C LEU A 393 -25.09 14.50 -11.91
N PRO A 394 -23.88 15.08 -12.09
CA PRO A 394 -23.76 16.42 -12.66
C PRO A 394 -24.21 16.42 -14.13
N GLU A 395 -25.05 17.39 -14.50
CA GLU A 395 -25.52 17.60 -15.88
C GLU A 395 -24.37 18.08 -16.78
N GLY A 396 -23.58 17.13 -17.31
CA GLY A 396 -22.48 17.41 -18.23
C GLY A 396 -21.17 17.92 -17.59
N ASP A 397 -21.19 18.30 -16.31
CA ASP A 397 -20.01 18.75 -15.57
C ASP A 397 -19.21 17.61 -14.92
N ASP A 398 -17.98 17.94 -14.48
CA ASP A 398 -17.07 17.03 -13.78
C ASP A 398 -17.21 17.04 -12.25
N LEU A 399 -17.99 17.98 -11.71
CA LEU A 399 -18.11 18.25 -10.29
C LEU A 399 -19.59 18.33 -9.88
N LEU A 400 -19.91 17.70 -8.75
CA LEU A 400 -21.16 17.90 -8.01
C LEU A 400 -20.84 17.88 -6.51
N LEU A 401 -20.96 19.03 -5.86
CA LEU A 401 -20.48 19.26 -4.49
C LEU A 401 -21.64 19.62 -3.58
N GLY A 402 -21.58 19.19 -2.32
CA GLY A 402 -22.51 19.71 -1.31
C GLY A 402 -22.31 21.21 -1.07
N GLN A 403 -23.37 21.89 -0.69
CA GLN A 403 -23.30 23.31 -0.33
C GLN A 403 -22.33 23.52 0.84
N TYR A 404 -21.38 24.43 0.66
CA TYR A 404 -20.42 24.78 1.70
C TYR A 404 -21.05 25.68 2.76
N GLY A 405 -20.63 25.51 4.00
CA GLY A 405 -20.98 26.39 5.12
C GLY A 405 -19.92 27.47 5.34
N LEU A 406 -20.32 28.56 5.99
CA LEU A 406 -19.41 29.58 6.52
C LEU A 406 -19.27 29.42 8.04
N LEU A 407 -18.03 29.27 8.49
CA LEU A 407 -17.64 29.17 9.88
C LEU A 407 -17.24 30.56 10.40
N SER A 408 -17.67 30.90 11.61
CA SER A 408 -17.51 32.25 12.15
C SER A 408 -16.05 32.66 12.37
N ASN A 409 -15.19 31.73 12.80
CA ASN A 409 -13.80 32.03 13.19
C ASN A 409 -12.77 31.06 12.58
N GLY A 410 -13.12 30.41 11.48
CA GLY A 410 -12.23 29.48 10.79
C GLY A 410 -12.21 28.05 11.35
N TYR A 411 -11.39 27.20 10.73
CA TYR A 411 -11.28 25.77 11.04
C TYR A 411 -10.79 25.50 12.47
N LEU A 412 -9.77 26.22 12.93
CA LEU A 412 -9.17 25.94 14.23
C LEU A 412 -10.17 26.18 15.38
N ASP A 413 -10.82 27.34 15.36
CA ASP A 413 -11.81 27.71 16.38
C ASP A 413 -13.05 26.82 16.32
N GLN A 414 -13.54 26.53 15.11
CA GLN A 414 -14.67 25.62 14.93
C GLN A 414 -14.33 24.23 15.48
N TYR A 415 -13.16 23.68 15.13
CA TYR A 415 -12.75 22.37 15.59
C TYR A 415 -12.61 22.34 17.11
N ASN A 416 -11.98 23.35 17.72
CA ASN A 416 -11.83 23.46 19.17
C ASN A 416 -13.17 23.50 19.92
N SER A 417 -14.22 24.06 19.33
CA SER A 417 -15.55 24.09 19.96
C SER A 417 -16.24 22.73 20.07
N VAL A 418 -15.80 21.72 19.31
CA VAL A 418 -16.51 20.44 19.19
C VAL A 418 -15.61 19.19 19.30
N HIS A 419 -14.30 19.36 19.20
CA HIS A 419 -13.28 18.32 19.20
C HIS A 419 -12.03 18.76 19.96
N PRO A 420 -11.19 17.82 20.44
CA PRO A 420 -9.89 18.15 21.04
C PRO A 420 -8.97 18.86 20.03
N VAL A 421 -8.75 20.16 20.20
CA VAL A 421 -7.96 20.99 19.26
C VAL A 421 -6.55 20.46 19.02
N GLU A 422 -5.97 19.80 20.01
CA GLU A 422 -4.66 19.14 19.92
C GLU A 422 -4.57 18.11 18.78
N ASP A 423 -5.68 17.45 18.43
CA ASP A 423 -5.72 16.51 17.31
C ASP A 423 -5.53 17.25 15.98
N LEU A 424 -6.20 18.39 15.78
CA LEU A 424 -6.04 19.19 14.57
C LEU A 424 -4.64 19.80 14.48
N LEU A 425 -4.05 20.22 15.61
CA LEU A 425 -2.68 20.73 15.65
C LEU A 425 -1.66 19.64 15.27
N ARG A 426 -1.79 18.43 15.84
CA ARG A 426 -0.95 17.27 15.49
C ARG A 426 -1.10 16.90 14.02
N PHE A 427 -2.34 16.79 13.55
CA PHE A 427 -2.65 16.45 12.16
C PHE A 427 -2.06 17.46 11.17
N THR A 428 -2.18 18.74 11.47
CA THR A 428 -1.63 19.81 10.61
C THR A 428 -0.10 19.81 10.62
N SER A 429 0.52 19.54 11.78
CA SER A 429 1.97 19.36 11.87
C SER A 429 2.46 18.22 10.97
N GLU A 430 1.74 17.09 10.98
CA GLU A 430 2.04 15.96 10.09
C GLU A 430 1.84 16.31 8.61
N ALA A 431 0.74 16.99 8.28
CA ALA A 431 0.49 17.44 6.91
C ALA A 431 1.61 18.36 6.38
N ILE A 432 2.18 19.23 7.22
CA ILE A 432 3.33 20.06 6.84
C ILE A 432 4.61 19.23 6.71
N ALA A 433 4.88 18.36 7.68
CA ALA A 433 6.09 17.53 7.68
C ALA A 433 6.16 16.62 6.44
N LEU A 434 5.00 16.17 5.95
CA LEU A 434 4.84 15.31 4.79
C LEU A 434 4.69 16.08 3.47
N GLY A 435 4.71 17.42 3.50
CA GLY A 435 4.62 18.26 2.31
C GLY A 435 3.22 18.35 1.68
N VAL A 436 2.17 17.93 2.40
CA VAL A 436 0.77 18.02 1.95
C VAL A 436 0.23 19.44 2.12
N LEU A 437 0.66 20.14 3.17
CA LEU A 437 0.45 21.57 3.35
C LEU A 437 1.80 22.29 3.36
N GLU A 438 1.90 23.42 2.68
CA GLU A 438 3.10 24.25 2.79
C GLU A 438 3.10 25.03 4.11
N ARG A 439 4.30 25.30 4.64
CA ARG A 439 4.45 26.11 5.87
C ARG A 439 3.79 27.48 5.75
N GLY A 440 3.84 28.09 4.55
CA GLY A 440 3.21 29.38 4.28
C GLY A 440 1.68 29.36 4.30
N GLU A 441 1.07 28.17 4.19
CA GLU A 441 -0.39 28.00 4.15
C GLU A 441 -1.01 27.77 5.52
N LEU A 442 -0.20 27.59 6.57
CA LEU A 442 -0.67 27.23 7.91
C LEU A 442 -1.77 28.17 8.44
N LEU A 443 -1.53 29.48 8.37
CA LEU A 443 -2.51 30.47 8.83
C LEU A 443 -3.75 30.51 7.94
N ALA A 444 -3.59 30.31 6.62
CA ALA A 444 -4.71 30.27 5.70
C ALA A 444 -5.60 29.04 5.96
N PHE A 445 -5.01 27.88 6.24
CA PHE A 445 -5.71 26.66 6.60
C PHE A 445 -6.51 26.83 7.90
N PHE A 446 -5.88 27.28 8.98
CA PHE A 446 -6.56 27.43 10.27
C PHE A 446 -7.65 28.51 10.26
N ASN A 447 -7.45 29.58 9.50
CA ASN A 447 -8.41 30.67 9.38
C ASN A 447 -9.45 30.44 8.26
N ALA A 448 -9.41 29.31 7.55
CA ALA A 448 -10.36 29.02 6.48
C ALA A 448 -11.79 28.99 7.03
N THR A 449 -12.65 29.89 6.52
CA THR A 449 -14.04 30.01 6.97
C THR A 449 -15.02 29.24 6.10
N ALA A 450 -14.70 29.01 4.83
CA ALA A 450 -15.51 28.16 3.96
C ALA A 450 -15.22 26.69 4.26
N PHE A 451 -16.27 25.89 4.48
CA PHE A 451 -16.17 24.48 4.82
C PHE A 451 -17.16 23.65 4.00
N VAL A 452 -16.65 22.66 3.27
CA VAL A 452 -17.46 21.68 2.54
C VAL A 452 -17.61 20.43 3.43
N PRO A 453 -18.81 20.13 3.95
CA PRO A 453 -19.03 18.93 4.76
C PRO A 453 -18.74 17.67 3.98
N GLY A 454 -18.09 16.72 4.63
CA GLY A 454 -17.55 15.52 4.00
C GLY A 454 -16.28 15.78 3.18
N GLY A 455 -15.82 17.03 3.01
CA GLY A 455 -14.63 17.36 2.24
C GLY A 455 -14.67 16.80 0.82
N ILE A 456 -13.87 15.76 0.57
CA ILE A 456 -13.84 15.01 -0.70
C ILE A 456 -14.37 13.57 -0.57
N GLU A 457 -15.07 13.25 0.50
CA GLU A 457 -15.69 11.94 0.79
C GLU A 457 -17.18 11.89 0.38
N MET A 458 -17.69 12.93 -0.29
CA MET A 458 -19.11 13.00 -0.68
C MET A 458 -19.31 13.98 -1.84
N GLY A 459 -19.89 13.50 -2.94
CA GLY A 459 -20.06 14.26 -4.18
C GLY A 459 -19.45 13.58 -5.39
N VAL A 460 -19.37 14.29 -6.50
CA VAL A 460 -18.70 13.85 -7.73
C VAL A 460 -17.52 14.75 -8.00
N PHE A 461 -16.37 14.15 -8.31
CA PHE A 461 -15.09 14.83 -8.46
C PHE A 461 -14.37 14.39 -9.75
N PRO A 462 -13.53 15.25 -10.36
CA PRO A 462 -12.53 14.83 -11.33
C PRO A 462 -11.61 13.79 -10.71
N ALA A 463 -11.42 12.67 -11.42
CA ALA A 463 -10.71 11.52 -10.88
C ALA A 463 -9.24 11.82 -10.56
N ASP A 464 -8.58 12.65 -11.38
CA ASP A 464 -7.19 13.08 -11.19
C ASP A 464 -7.00 13.84 -9.88
N PHE A 465 -7.83 14.89 -9.67
CA PHE A 465 -7.84 15.67 -8.44
C PHE A 465 -8.12 14.79 -7.22
N TRP A 466 -9.17 13.96 -7.28
CA TRP A 466 -9.58 13.16 -6.13
C TRP A 466 -8.49 12.14 -5.74
N LEU A 467 -7.87 11.47 -6.72
CA LEU A 467 -6.80 10.50 -6.45
C LEU A 467 -5.57 11.17 -5.83
N GLU A 468 -5.18 12.36 -6.32
CA GLU A 468 -4.07 13.13 -5.76
C GLU A 468 -4.37 13.56 -4.31
N ALA A 469 -5.52 14.22 -4.10
CA ALA A 469 -5.91 14.73 -2.80
C ALA A 469 -6.14 13.61 -1.77
N MET A 470 -6.79 12.51 -2.16
CA MET A 470 -7.02 11.37 -1.27
C MET A 470 -5.71 10.65 -0.92
N SER A 471 -4.77 10.54 -1.87
CA SER A 471 -3.43 10.01 -1.59
C SER A 471 -2.69 10.87 -0.56
N ALA A 472 -2.76 12.20 -0.70
CA ALA A 472 -2.15 13.13 0.24
C ALA A 472 -2.76 12.99 1.66
N ILE A 473 -4.09 12.96 1.76
CA ILE A 473 -4.80 12.74 3.03
C ILE A 473 -4.41 11.40 3.67
N GLU A 474 -4.34 10.32 2.89
CA GLU A 474 -4.00 9.00 3.40
C GLU A 474 -2.61 8.96 4.05
N VAL A 475 -1.62 9.60 3.44
CA VAL A 475 -0.25 9.64 3.99
C VAL A 475 -0.23 10.37 5.34
N VAL A 476 -1.00 11.46 5.50
CA VAL A 476 -1.12 12.17 6.78
C VAL A 476 -1.85 11.32 7.81
N VAL A 477 -2.99 10.73 7.45
CA VAL A 477 -3.75 9.87 8.35
C VAL A 477 -2.91 8.69 8.83
N ARG A 478 -2.16 8.06 7.92
CA ARG A 478 -1.23 6.96 8.25
C ARG A 478 -0.18 7.40 9.27
N ALA A 479 0.44 8.56 9.08
CA ALA A 479 1.38 9.10 10.05
C ALA A 479 0.72 9.36 11.42
N CYS A 480 -0.49 9.94 11.44
CA CYS A 480 -1.21 10.21 12.68
C CYS A 480 -1.59 8.95 13.44
N VAL A 481 -2.19 7.94 12.78
CA VAL A 481 -2.58 6.69 13.46
C VAL A 481 -1.38 5.90 13.96
N THR A 482 -0.23 6.00 13.30
CA THR A 482 1.00 5.33 13.71
C THR A 482 1.68 6.07 14.87
N ARG A 483 1.79 7.40 14.81
CA ARG A 483 2.55 8.20 15.81
C ARG A 483 1.74 8.57 17.05
N TYR A 484 0.41 8.59 16.93
CA TYR A 484 -0.50 8.94 18.00
C TYR A 484 -1.53 7.82 18.21
N PRO A 485 -1.12 6.66 18.76
CA PRO A 485 -1.98 5.48 18.87
C PRO A 485 -3.06 5.59 19.96
N GLU A 486 -3.04 6.66 20.76
CA GLU A 486 -4.03 6.91 21.80
C GLU A 486 -5.44 6.96 21.20
N LYS A 487 -6.30 6.05 21.65
CA LYS A 487 -7.70 5.99 21.20
C LYS A 487 -8.55 6.92 22.05
N ARG A 488 -9.17 7.90 21.41
CA ARG A 488 -10.27 8.66 22.01
C ARG A 488 -11.50 7.76 22.16
N GLU A 489 -12.31 8.04 23.17
CA GLU A 489 -13.54 7.28 23.42
C GLU A 489 -14.77 7.92 22.75
N GLY A 490 -15.80 7.09 22.55
CA GLY A 490 -17.11 7.53 22.08
C GLY A 490 -17.03 8.29 20.76
N TYR A 491 -17.69 9.45 20.70
CA TYR A 491 -17.76 10.27 19.49
C TYR A 491 -16.39 10.76 18.99
N GLN A 492 -15.47 11.03 19.92
CA GLN A 492 -14.14 11.57 19.60
C GLN A 492 -13.17 10.51 19.05
N SER A 493 -13.53 9.22 19.09
CA SER A 493 -12.77 8.13 18.44
C SER A 493 -12.48 8.38 16.95
N ARG A 494 -13.24 9.28 16.32
CA ARG A 494 -13.13 9.64 14.90
C ARG A 494 -12.37 10.93 14.63
N SER A 495 -11.55 11.40 15.57
CA SER A 495 -10.81 12.67 15.45
C SER A 495 -9.99 12.78 14.16
N TRP A 496 -9.33 11.70 13.72
CA TRP A 496 -8.56 11.70 12.48
C TRP A 496 -9.42 11.85 11.24
N ALA A 497 -10.61 11.24 11.20
CA ALA A 497 -11.57 11.47 10.12
C ALA A 497 -12.05 12.92 10.11
N PHE A 498 -12.33 13.50 11.28
CA PHE A 498 -12.74 14.91 11.36
C PHE A 498 -11.63 15.86 10.90
N CYS A 499 -10.37 15.58 11.23
CA CYS A 499 -9.22 16.35 10.74
C CYS A 499 -9.07 16.21 9.22
N ALA A 500 -9.17 14.99 8.68
CA ALA A 500 -9.11 14.70 7.26
C ALA A 500 -10.22 15.42 6.48
N GLU A 501 -11.43 15.53 7.03
CA GLU A 501 -12.54 16.29 6.45
C GLU A 501 -12.16 17.78 6.23
N ARG A 502 -11.47 18.40 7.19
CA ARG A 502 -11.01 19.80 7.08
C ARG A 502 -9.93 19.93 6.00
N LEU A 503 -8.95 19.01 6.00
CA LEU A 503 -7.90 19.01 4.99
C LEU A 503 -8.49 18.80 3.59
N GLY A 504 -9.37 17.82 3.42
CA GLY A 504 -10.06 17.56 2.15
C GLY A 504 -10.86 18.76 1.67
N SER A 505 -11.62 19.41 2.57
CA SER A 505 -12.33 20.66 2.25
C SER A 505 -11.38 21.77 1.80
N TYR A 506 -10.25 21.95 2.49
CA TYR A 506 -9.26 22.97 2.10
C TYR A 506 -8.63 22.69 0.74
N LEU A 507 -8.20 21.45 0.47
CA LEU A 507 -7.61 21.04 -0.80
C LEU A 507 -8.62 21.21 -1.95
N LEU A 508 -9.88 20.85 -1.73
CA LEU A 508 -10.96 21.06 -2.69
C LEU A 508 -11.17 22.54 -3.00
N LEU A 509 -11.28 23.39 -1.99
CA LEU A 509 -11.45 24.83 -2.18
C LEU A 509 -10.26 25.46 -2.90
N LYS A 510 -9.03 25.05 -2.57
CA LYS A 510 -7.80 25.47 -3.26
C LYS A 510 -7.83 25.07 -4.74
N TYR A 511 -8.22 23.83 -5.03
CA TYR A 511 -8.39 23.34 -6.41
C TYR A 511 -9.43 24.16 -7.19
N LEU A 512 -10.59 24.40 -6.58
CA LEU A 512 -11.69 25.14 -7.21
C LEU A 512 -11.31 26.60 -7.50
N VAL A 513 -10.70 27.28 -6.53
CA VAL A 513 -10.23 28.66 -6.70
C VAL A 513 -9.12 28.73 -7.75
N GLY A 514 -8.15 27.81 -7.70
CA GLY A 514 -7.05 27.79 -8.65
C GLY A 514 -7.49 27.51 -10.09
N ARG A 515 -8.50 26.66 -10.30
CA ARG A 515 -8.94 26.25 -11.62
C ARG A 515 -10.05 27.12 -12.21
N TYR A 516 -10.98 27.59 -11.38
CA TYR A 516 -12.19 28.28 -11.84
C TYR A 516 -12.30 29.73 -11.35
N GLY A 517 -11.45 30.17 -10.41
CA GLY A 517 -11.55 31.47 -9.76
C GLY A 517 -12.58 31.50 -8.62
N ALA A 518 -12.46 32.47 -7.71
CA ALA A 518 -13.18 32.47 -6.42
C ALA A 518 -14.72 32.48 -6.52
N ASP A 519 -15.29 33.14 -7.54
CA ASP A 519 -16.73 33.39 -7.63
C ASP A 519 -17.48 32.48 -8.62
N ASN A 520 -16.75 31.75 -9.48
CA ASN A 520 -17.37 31.06 -10.63
C ASN A 520 -17.83 29.63 -10.31
N TRP A 521 -17.14 28.93 -9.40
CA TRP A 521 -17.43 27.53 -9.13
C TRP A 521 -18.68 27.32 -8.29
N GLN A 522 -19.00 28.27 -7.40
CA GLN A 522 -20.05 28.14 -6.39
C GLN A 522 -21.43 27.96 -7.03
N LYS A 523 -21.78 28.74 -8.05
CA LYS A 523 -23.08 28.62 -8.73
C LYS A 523 -23.15 27.42 -9.67
N LYS A 524 -22.00 26.92 -10.10
CA LYS A 524 -21.90 25.92 -11.16
C LYS A 524 -21.93 24.49 -10.63
N PHE A 525 -21.21 24.22 -9.55
CA PHE A 525 -21.00 22.84 -9.08
C PHE A 525 -21.71 22.51 -7.77
N THR A 526 -22.40 23.48 -7.16
CA THR A 526 -23.03 23.29 -5.85
C THR A 526 -24.41 22.69 -5.99
N GLY A 527 -24.60 21.54 -5.35
CA GLY A 527 -25.86 20.85 -5.15
C GLY A 527 -26.31 20.86 -3.69
N GLN A 528 -27.27 20.00 -3.38
CA GLN A 528 -27.88 19.84 -2.06
C GLN A 528 -27.37 18.57 -1.39
N LEU A 529 -26.94 18.67 -0.13
CA LEU A 529 -26.67 17.50 0.71
C LEU A 529 -27.98 16.97 1.28
N ASN A 530 -28.21 15.67 1.15
CA ASN A 530 -29.42 15.01 1.63
C ASN A 530 -29.09 13.93 2.65
N LEU A 531 -29.96 13.75 3.64
CA LEU A 531 -29.93 12.69 4.63
C LEU A 531 -31.26 11.94 4.63
N TYR A 532 -31.22 10.65 4.32
CA TYR A 532 -32.37 9.77 4.48
C TYR A 532 -32.63 9.49 5.96
N SER A 533 -33.90 9.60 6.36
CA SER A 533 -34.38 9.28 7.70
C SER A 533 -35.82 8.77 7.66
N ASP A 534 -36.11 7.72 8.42
CA ASP A 534 -37.50 7.26 8.64
C ASP A 534 -38.27 8.22 9.56
N GLU A 535 -37.56 9.02 10.36
CA GLU A 535 -38.11 10.07 11.21
C GLU A 535 -38.10 11.42 10.49
N GLU A 536 -39.14 12.25 10.67
CA GLU A 536 -39.26 13.58 10.05
C GLU A 536 -38.18 14.58 10.51
N THR A 537 -37.46 14.27 11.59
CA THR A 537 -36.36 15.07 12.13
C THR A 537 -35.10 14.23 12.28
N ALA A 538 -33.97 14.70 11.74
CA ALA A 538 -32.67 14.04 11.91
C ALA A 538 -31.54 15.05 12.16
N ILE A 539 -30.56 14.62 12.96
CA ILE A 539 -29.42 15.43 13.40
C ILE A 539 -28.18 15.07 12.56
N TYR A 540 -27.43 16.06 12.08
CA TYR A 540 -26.12 15.87 11.48
C TYR A 540 -25.06 15.57 12.54
N ALA A 541 -24.40 14.43 12.44
CA ALA A 541 -23.18 14.14 13.20
C ALA A 541 -21.98 14.84 12.54
N GLY A 542 -21.45 15.90 13.14
CA GLY A 542 -20.24 16.60 12.66
C GLY A 542 -20.16 18.09 12.99
N THR A 543 -21.30 18.72 13.30
CA THR A 543 -21.39 20.10 13.76
C THR A 543 -21.99 20.09 15.15
N GLY A 544 -21.16 20.36 16.17
CA GLY A 544 -21.64 20.47 17.55
C GLY A 544 -22.78 21.48 17.66
N GLN A 545 -23.62 21.23 18.66
CA GLN A 545 -24.78 22.06 18.99
C GLN A 545 -24.35 23.53 19.10
N ARG A 546 -25.18 24.42 18.54
CA ARG A 546 -25.20 25.82 18.98
C ARG A 546 -25.85 25.91 20.35
#